data_AF-A0A917KT29-F1
#
_entry.id   AF-A0A917KT29-F1
#
_cell.length_a   1.000
_cell.length_b   1.000
_cell.length_c   1.000
_cell.angle_alpha   90.00
_cell.angle_beta   90.00
_cell.angle_gamma   90.00
#
_symmetry.space_group_name_H-M   'P 1'
#
loop_
_entity.id
_entity.type
_entity.pdbx_description
1 polymer ?
#
loop_
_entity_poly.entity_id
_entity_poly.type
_entity_poly.pdbx_seq_one_letter_code
_entity_poly.pdbx_strand_id
1 'polypeptide(L)'
;MLSGIGPADALRGHGIAPVAKLPGVGENLHDHPRAAIVYRGARPVPPAASNHGEALGLLRSDPAVDRTDLQIAIVDVPMIPPRCADPRRATRSRRR
;
A
#
# COMPACT_ATOMS: atom_id res chain seq x y z
N MET A 1 9.30 20.51 -7.75
CA MET A 1 10.00 21.61 -7.06
C MET A 1 11.44 21.83 -7.52
N LEU A 2 12.32 20.81 -7.55
CA LEU A 2 13.75 21.00 -7.87
C LEU A 2 14.07 21.68 -9.23
N SER A 3 13.16 21.58 -10.21
CA SER A 3 13.29 22.26 -11.51
C SER A 3 12.69 23.68 -11.54
N GLY A 4 12.39 24.30 -10.39
CA GLY A 4 11.78 25.63 -10.31
C GLY A 4 10.27 25.67 -10.57
N ILE A 5 9.59 24.52 -10.56
CA ILE A 5 8.13 24.41 -10.76
C ILE A 5 7.46 24.09 -9.43
N GLY A 6 6.59 24.99 -8.95
CA GLY A 6 5.80 24.83 -7.71
C GLY A 6 5.44 26.14 -6.99
N PRO A 7 5.05 26.10 -5.70
CA PRO A 7 4.73 27.29 -4.91
C PRO A 7 5.95 28.22 -4.80
N ALA A 8 5.79 29.49 -5.17
CA ALA A 8 6.93 30.41 -5.32
C ALA A 8 7.71 30.62 -4.01
N ASP A 9 7.01 30.68 -2.87
CA ASP A 9 7.64 30.93 -1.57
C ASP A 9 8.34 29.69 -1.03
N ALA A 10 7.77 28.50 -1.25
CA ALA A 10 8.44 27.23 -0.94
C ALA A 10 9.72 27.06 -1.77
N LEU A 11 9.68 27.37 -3.07
CA LEU A 11 10.86 27.33 -3.95
C LEU A 11 11.96 28.29 -3.47
N ARG A 12 11.60 29.55 -3.17
CA ARG A 12 12.56 30.54 -2.66
C ARG A 12 13.13 30.15 -1.30
N GLY A 13 12.32 29.58 -0.41
CA GLY A 13 12.76 29.09 0.89
C GLY A 13 13.85 28.02 0.80
N HIS A 14 13.94 27.31 -0.32
CA HIS A 14 14.98 26.32 -0.61
C HIS A 14 16.07 26.81 -1.57
N GLY A 15 16.15 28.12 -1.85
CA GLY A 15 17.17 28.70 -2.75
C GLY A 15 16.95 28.36 -4.23
N ILE A 16 15.74 27.95 -4.62
CA ILE A 16 15.40 27.57 -5.99
C ILE A 16 14.71 28.75 -6.69
N ALA A 17 15.23 29.17 -7.85
CA ALA A 17 14.59 30.19 -8.67
C ALA A 17 13.25 29.69 -9.25
N PRO A 18 12.12 30.38 -9.02
CA PRO A 18 10.84 29.96 -9.61
C PRO A 18 10.81 30.17 -11.13
N VAL A 19 10.66 29.08 -11.87
CA VAL A 19 10.43 29.03 -13.33
C VAL A 19 8.92 29.08 -13.63
N ALA A 20 8.11 28.31 -12.89
CA ALA A 20 6.65 28.32 -13.01
C ALA A 20 5.98 28.24 -11.63
N LYS A 21 5.09 29.20 -11.36
CA LYS A 21 4.41 29.34 -10.07
C LYS A 21 3.12 28.53 -10.07
N LEU A 22 3.21 27.28 -9.65
CA LEU A 22 2.08 26.35 -9.59
C LEU A 22 1.83 25.94 -8.14
N PRO A 23 0.88 26.56 -7.43
CA PRO A 23 0.68 26.35 -6.00
C PRO A 23 0.24 24.92 -5.65
N GLY A 24 -0.33 24.16 -6.59
CA GLY A 24 -0.74 22.77 -6.34
C GLY A 24 0.37 21.72 -6.45
N VAL A 25 1.59 22.08 -6.87
CA VAL A 25 2.68 21.10 -7.01
C VAL A 25 3.19 20.67 -5.65
N GLY A 26 3.07 19.37 -5.37
CA GLY A 26 3.41 18.78 -4.08
C GLY A 26 2.23 18.68 -3.12
N GLU A 27 1.11 19.31 -3.46
CA GLU A 27 -0.15 19.22 -2.71
C GLU A 27 -1.00 18.05 -3.18
N ASN A 28 -2.14 17.82 -2.50
CA ASN A 28 -3.13 16.80 -2.85
C ASN A 28 -2.56 15.37 -2.92
N LEU A 29 -1.59 15.06 -2.06
CA LEU A 29 -1.13 13.70 -1.87
C LEU A 29 -2.26 12.88 -1.23
N HIS A 30 -2.78 11.93 -1.99
CA HIS A 30 -3.64 10.88 -1.49
C HIS A 30 -2.84 9.58 -1.41
N ASP A 31 -2.96 8.89 -0.28
CA ASP A 31 -2.42 7.55 -0.10
C ASP A 31 -3.56 6.56 0.14
N HIS A 32 -3.30 5.29 -0.13
CA HIS A 32 -4.17 4.18 0.23
C HIS A 32 -3.57 3.48 1.44
N PRO A 33 -3.97 3.84 2.68
CA PRO A 33 -3.50 3.14 3.86
C PRO A 33 -3.94 1.68 3.80
N ARG A 34 -3.01 0.75 4.02
CA ARG A 34 -3.27 -0.70 3.95
C ARG A 34 -2.97 -1.37 5.28
N ALA A 35 -3.87 -2.26 5.69
CA ALA A 35 -3.64 -3.23 6.76
C ALA A 35 -3.58 -4.64 6.15
N ALA A 36 -2.43 -5.30 6.28
CA ALA A 36 -2.26 -6.65 5.74
C ALA A 36 -2.67 -7.71 6.76
N ILE A 37 -3.49 -8.66 6.34
CA ILE A 37 -3.79 -9.89 7.08
C ILE A 37 -3.16 -11.05 6.32
N VAL A 38 -2.26 -11.79 6.99
CA VAL A 38 -1.54 -12.92 6.40
C VAL A 38 -1.96 -14.21 7.06
N TYR A 39 -2.38 -15.18 6.24
CA TYR A 39 -2.76 -16.50 6.68
C TYR A 39 -1.66 -17.52 6.40
N ARG A 40 -1.57 -18.55 7.25
CA ARG A 40 -0.79 -19.74 6.93
C ARG A 40 -1.59 -20.60 5.95
N GLY A 41 -1.04 -20.85 4.77
CA GLY A 41 -1.62 -21.82 3.84
C GLY A 41 -1.60 -23.24 4.43
N ALA A 42 -2.70 -23.98 4.26
CA ALA A 42 -2.76 -25.41 4.59
C ALA A 42 -1.89 -26.28 3.66
N ARG A 43 -1.57 -25.73 2.48
CA ARG A 43 -0.71 -26.31 1.45
C ARG A 43 0.22 -25.21 0.92
N PRO A 44 1.34 -25.55 0.25
CA PRO A 44 2.19 -24.56 -0.41
C PRO A 44 1.37 -23.70 -1.36
N VAL A 45 1.62 -22.38 -1.31
CA VAL A 45 1.03 -21.44 -2.26
C VAL A 45 1.58 -21.79 -3.66
N PRO A 46 0.72 -22.09 -4.64
CA PRO A 46 1.18 -22.37 -6.00
C PRO A 46 1.95 -21.19 -6.60
N PRO A 47 2.80 -21.40 -7.61
CA PRO A 47 3.36 -20.30 -8.40
C PRO A 47 2.24 -19.44 -8.99
N ALA A 48 2.51 -18.14 -9.11
CA ALA A 48 1.58 -17.20 -9.73
C ALA A 48 1.27 -17.64 -11.16
N ALA A 49 -0.01 -17.66 -11.52
CA ALA A 49 -0.42 -17.77 -12.92
C ALA A 49 -0.80 -16.40 -13.51
N SER A 50 -0.90 -15.36 -12.68
CA SER A 50 -1.44 -14.04 -13.01
C SER A 50 -0.87 -12.98 -12.06
N ASN A 51 -1.56 -11.85 -11.85
CA ASN A 51 -0.97 -10.68 -11.16
C ASN A 51 -1.04 -10.76 -9.63
N HIS A 52 -1.43 -11.91 -9.09
CA HIS A 52 -1.68 -12.20 -7.68
C HIS A 52 -2.91 -11.56 -7.06
N GLY A 53 -3.68 -10.75 -7.77
CA GLY A 53 -4.80 -9.97 -7.24
C GLY A 53 -6.13 -10.35 -7.88
N GLU A 54 -6.42 -11.64 -7.97
CA GLU A 54 -7.53 -12.17 -8.78
C GLU A 54 -8.92 -11.80 -8.25
N ALA A 55 -9.02 -11.38 -6.99
CA ALA A 55 -10.27 -10.94 -6.39
C ALA A 55 -10.10 -9.61 -5.66
N LEU A 56 -11.02 -8.69 -5.97
CA LEU A 56 -11.10 -7.35 -5.41
C LEU A 56 -12.53 -7.06 -4.95
N GLY A 57 -12.66 -6.58 -3.72
CA GLY A 57 -13.88 -5.96 -3.22
C GLY A 57 -13.73 -4.46 -3.15
N LEU A 58 -14.70 -3.72 -3.68
CA LEU A 58 -14.91 -2.30 -3.42
C LEU A 58 -16.14 -2.17 -2.54
N LEU A 59 -15.95 -1.68 -1.33
CA LEU A 59 -16.99 -1.67 -0.30
C LEU A 59 -17.19 -0.26 0.23
N ARG A 60 -18.34 -0.09 0.89
CA ARG A 60 -18.65 1.05 1.72
C ARG A 60 -18.48 0.65 3.18
N SER A 61 -17.79 1.46 3.97
CA SER A 61 -17.65 1.27 5.41
C SER A 61 -18.98 1.51 6.14
N ASP A 62 -19.79 2.43 5.62
CA ASP A 62 -21.11 2.80 6.10
C ASP A 62 -22.09 2.92 4.90
N PRO A 63 -23.29 2.29 4.94
CA PRO A 63 -24.30 2.42 3.89
C PRO A 63 -24.74 3.86 3.56
N ALA A 64 -24.56 4.81 4.50
CA ALA A 64 -24.87 6.22 4.31
C ALA A 64 -23.85 6.97 3.44
N VAL A 65 -22.65 6.42 3.25
CA VAL A 65 -21.65 6.99 2.33
C VAL A 65 -22.07 6.72 0.88
N ASP A 66 -22.01 7.73 0.03
CA ASP A 66 -22.45 7.68 -1.38
C ASP A 66 -21.41 7.08 -2.34
N ARG A 67 -20.21 6.79 -1.84
CA ARG A 67 -19.07 6.26 -2.58
C ARG A 67 -18.37 5.13 -1.84
N THR A 68 -17.67 4.27 -2.57
CA THR A 68 -16.80 3.25 -1.97
C THR A 68 -15.58 3.91 -1.35
N ASP A 69 -15.31 3.56 -0.11
CA ASP A 69 -14.20 4.08 0.70
C ASP A 69 -13.29 2.97 1.23
N LEU A 70 -13.63 1.70 0.98
CA LEU A 70 -12.82 0.55 1.33
C LEU A 70 -12.49 -0.30 0.09
N GLN A 71 -11.23 -0.73 0.02
CA GLN A 71 -10.75 -1.69 -0.96
C GLN A 71 -10.20 -2.91 -0.24
N ILE A 72 -10.72 -4.09 -0.55
CA ILE A 72 -10.21 -5.38 -0.06
C ILE A 72 -9.58 -6.11 -1.25
N ALA A 73 -8.26 -6.26 -1.23
CA ALA A 73 -7.54 -7.07 -2.21
C ALA A 73 -7.22 -8.44 -1.60
N ILE A 74 -7.62 -9.51 -2.29
CA ILE A 74 -7.23 -10.87 -1.94
C ILE A 74 -6.03 -11.20 -2.80
N VAL A 75 -4.89 -11.40 -2.14
CA VAL A 75 -3.64 -11.72 -2.83
C VAL A 75 -3.06 -13.05 -2.43
N ASP A 76 -2.60 -13.82 -3.41
CA ASP A 76 -1.94 -15.12 -3.22
C ASP A 76 -0.41 -15.00 -3.29
N VAL A 77 0.12 -13.91 -2.73
CA VAL A 77 1.58 -13.71 -2.63
C VAL A 77 2.11 -14.48 -1.41
N PRO A 78 3.12 -15.37 -1.59
CA PRO A 78 3.80 -16.00 -0.46
C PRO A 78 4.61 -14.95 0.30
N MET A 79 4.00 -14.35 1.32
CA MET A 79 4.67 -13.42 2.22
C MET A 79 5.27 -14.19 3.40
N ILE A 80 6.56 -14.03 3.65
CA ILE A 80 7.23 -14.51 4.86
C ILE A 80 7.26 -13.35 5.85
N PRO A 81 6.42 -13.36 6.91
CA PRO A 81 6.50 -12.33 7.94
C PRO A 81 7.90 -12.33 8.57
N PRO A 82 8.47 -11.18 8.97
CA PRO A 82 9.78 -11.13 9.64
C PRO A 82 9.87 -12.06 10.86
N ARG A 83 8.77 -12.22 11.59
CA ARG A 83 8.62 -13.17 12.73
C ARG A 83 8.72 -14.65 12.35
N CYS A 84 8.54 -14.99 11.08
CA CYS A 84 8.58 -16.34 10.51
C CYS A 84 9.81 -16.55 9.62
N ALA A 85 10.66 -15.54 9.44
CA ALA A 85 11.90 -15.63 8.68
C ALA A 85 12.98 -16.46 9.40
N ASP A 86 12.82 -16.77 10.69
CA ASP A 86 13.65 -17.76 11.38
C ASP A 86 13.13 -19.19 11.08
N PRO A 87 13.83 -19.99 10.25
CA PRO A 87 13.41 -21.35 9.93
C PRO A 87 13.31 -22.26 11.16
N ARG A 88 13.97 -21.92 12.29
CA ARG A 88 13.90 -22.69 13.55
C ARG A 88 12.57 -22.50 14.31
N ARG A 89 11.79 -21.48 13.96
CA ARG A 89 10.46 -21.21 14.56
C ARG A 89 9.30 -21.74 13.71
N ALA A 90 9.57 -22.13 12.46
CA ALA A 90 8.54 -22.61 11.53
C ALA A 90 7.95 -23.99 11.91
N THR A 91 8.67 -24.81 12.68
CA THR A 91 8.33 -26.21 12.98
C THR A 91 7.81 -26.48 14.38
N ARG A 92 7.70 -25.48 15.26
CA ARG A 92 7.08 -25.66 16.59
C ARG A 92 5.55 -25.63 16.48
N SER A 93 4.95 -26.62 15.80
CA SER A 93 3.53 -26.92 15.97
C SER A 93 3.32 -27.43 17.39
N ARG A 94 2.53 -26.71 18.18
CA ARG A 94 1.93 -27.28 19.39
C ARG A 94 1.06 -28.46 18.93
N ARG A 95 1.51 -29.68 19.17
CA ARG A 95 0.62 -30.83 19.30
C ARG A 95 -0.23 -30.59 20.54
N ARG A 96 -1.52 -30.33 20.35
CA ARG A 96 -2.60 -30.67 21.28
C ARG A 96 -3.79 -31.08 20.45
#